data_AF-A0A938GLQ2-F1
#
_entry.id   AF-A0A938GLQ2-F1
#
_cell.length_a   1.000
_cell.length_b   1.000
_cell.length_c   1.000
_cell.angle_alpha   90.00
_cell.angle_beta   90.00
_cell.angle_gamma   90.00
#
_symmetry.space_group_name_H-M   'P 1'
#
loop_
_entity.id
_entity.type
_entity.pdbx_description
1 polymer ?
#
loop_
_entity_poly.entity_id
_entity_poly.type
_entity_poly.pdbx_seq_one_letter_code
_entity_poly.pdbx_strand_id
1 'polypeptide(L)'
;MEMTPCWAGTDFRDTFSGAGNIFAYDYGANASLPLTLQQPGGNVGIGTTAPTTKLHVVGDVTCVAVNITSDRNAKEQFKPVNAREVLEKVARLPISEWQYKSQGDARHIGPMAQDFREAFALGRDDKHITSVDADGVALTAIQGLSEKLEEQLRDKDRRILEFERSMAEMKALLQRVSAASQEGVAK
;
A
#
# COMPACT_ATOMS: atom_id res chain seq x y z
N MET A 1 26.61 -9.92 59.91
CA MET A 1 27.38 -10.27 58.72
C MET A 1 26.39 -10.26 57.56
N GLU A 2 26.14 -9.08 57.00
CA GLU A 2 25.21 -8.95 55.86
C GLU A 2 25.98 -9.27 54.57
N MET A 3 25.59 -10.34 53.88
CA MET A 3 26.05 -10.58 52.52
C MET A 3 25.26 -9.66 51.58
N THR A 4 25.92 -8.62 51.07
CA THR A 4 25.42 -7.89 49.90
C THR A 4 25.36 -8.84 48.69
N PRO A 5 24.22 -8.98 48.00
CA PRO A 5 24.13 -9.88 46.86
C PRO A 5 24.90 -9.31 45.66
N CYS A 6 25.73 -10.17 45.07
CA CYS A 6 26.46 -9.94 43.83
C CYS A 6 25.52 -9.94 42.62
N TRP A 7 24.88 -8.81 42.33
CA TRP A 7 24.22 -8.57 41.04
C TRP A 7 24.81 -7.34 40.35
N ALA A 8 26.13 -7.20 40.41
CA ALA A 8 26.83 -6.22 39.58
C ALA A 8 27.04 -6.80 38.17
N GLY A 9 26.04 -6.57 37.31
CA GLY A 9 26.13 -6.42 35.85
C GLY A 9 26.82 -7.53 35.02
N THR A 10 26.02 -8.31 34.30
CA THR A 10 26.48 -8.96 33.05
C THR A 10 26.17 -8.03 31.87
N ASP A 11 26.98 -6.98 31.71
CA ASP A 11 26.87 -6.06 30.56
C ASP A 11 27.91 -6.47 29.50
N PHE A 12 27.49 -6.63 28.24
CA PHE A 12 28.38 -6.85 27.10
C PHE A 12 28.98 -5.51 26.67
N ARG A 13 29.82 -4.93 27.53
CA ARG A 13 30.42 -3.62 27.30
C ARG A 13 31.83 -3.79 26.75
N ASP A 14 32.05 -3.39 25.50
CA ASP A 14 33.40 -3.25 24.95
C ASP A 14 34.00 -1.92 25.45
N THR A 15 35.21 -2.00 26.00
CA THR A 15 35.90 -0.90 26.67
C THR A 15 36.44 0.15 25.70
N PHE A 16 36.48 -0.13 24.39
CA PHE A 16 37.14 0.74 23.40
C PHE A 16 36.19 1.64 22.59
N SER A 17 34.93 1.22 22.39
CA SER A 17 34.02 1.88 21.44
C SER A 17 32.84 2.62 22.09
N GLY A 18 32.66 2.50 23.41
CA GLY A 18 31.47 3.01 24.09
C GLY A 18 30.17 2.30 23.69
N ALA A 19 30.27 1.19 22.95
CA ALA A 19 29.16 0.38 22.46
C ALA A 19 29.33 -1.09 22.86
N GLY A 20 28.21 -1.80 23.03
CA GLY A 20 28.20 -3.25 23.14
C GLY A 20 28.07 -3.88 21.76
N ASN A 21 29.02 -4.74 21.38
CA ASN A 21 29.07 -5.35 20.06
C ASN A 21 28.75 -6.85 20.15
N ILE A 22 27.90 -7.33 19.25
CA ILE A 22 27.66 -8.76 19.00
C ILE A 22 27.99 -9.02 17.54
N PHE A 23 29.03 -9.79 17.27
CA PHE A 23 29.46 -10.14 15.92
C PHE A 23 30.14 -11.51 15.91
N ALA A 24 30.23 -12.12 14.73
CA ALA A 24 30.99 -13.35 14.50
C ALA A 24 32.14 -13.05 13.54
N TYR A 25 33.37 -13.31 13.96
CA TYR A 25 34.58 -13.07 13.18
C TYR A 25 35.56 -14.22 13.34
N ASP A 26 36.11 -14.70 12.22
CA ASP A 26 37.21 -15.65 12.21
C ASP A 26 38.54 -14.89 12.08
N TYR A 27 39.31 -14.83 13.17
CA TYR A 27 40.61 -14.17 13.19
C TYR A 27 41.72 -14.98 12.51
N GLY A 28 41.56 -16.30 12.38
CA GLY A 28 42.51 -17.15 11.65
C GLY A 28 42.38 -16.98 10.15
N ALA A 29 41.14 -16.84 9.65
CA ALA A 29 40.85 -16.56 8.24
C ALA A 29 40.77 -15.06 7.90
N ASN A 30 40.80 -14.18 8.91
CA ASN A 30 40.60 -12.74 8.80
C ASN A 30 39.32 -12.37 8.03
N ALA A 31 38.18 -12.96 8.42
CA ALA A 31 36.92 -12.83 7.71
C ALA A 31 35.71 -12.74 8.66
N SER A 32 34.70 -11.94 8.27
CA SER A 32 33.41 -11.88 8.96
C SER A 32 32.58 -13.13 8.69
N LEU A 33 31.93 -13.66 9.72
CA LEU A 33 31.02 -14.79 9.62
C LEU A 33 29.56 -14.33 9.76
N PRO A 34 28.59 -15.10 9.23
CA PRO A 34 27.19 -14.88 9.51
C PRO A 34 26.90 -14.95 11.02
N LEU A 35 26.16 -13.97 11.54
CA LEU A 35 25.64 -14.02 12.90
C LEU A 35 24.22 -14.60 12.89
N THR A 36 24.06 -15.81 13.43
CA THR A 36 22.74 -16.42 13.63
C THR A 36 22.25 -16.13 15.06
N LEU A 37 21.15 -15.38 15.17
CA LEU A 37 20.52 -15.12 16.45
C LEU A 37 19.41 -16.14 16.69
N GLN A 38 19.42 -16.78 17.87
CA GLN A 38 18.37 -17.72 18.28
C GLN A 38 18.14 -18.87 17.28
N GLN A 39 19.22 -19.52 16.82
CA GLN A 39 19.14 -20.61 15.83
C GLN A 39 18.24 -21.79 16.27
N PRO A 40 18.23 -22.24 17.54
CA PRO A 40 17.30 -23.29 17.97
C PRO A 40 15.81 -22.89 17.87
N GLY A 41 15.53 -21.61 17.59
CA GLY A 41 14.20 -21.02 17.52
C GLY A 41 13.99 -19.93 18.58
N GLY A 42 12.73 -19.49 18.71
CA GLY A 42 12.35 -18.36 19.57
C GLY A 42 12.13 -17.06 18.80
N ASN A 43 11.95 -15.97 19.56
CA ASN A 43 11.72 -14.63 19.05
C ASN A 43 12.82 -13.70 19.55
N VAL A 44 13.26 -12.75 18.72
CA VAL A 44 14.20 -11.69 19.07
C VAL A 44 13.41 -10.39 19.29
N GLY A 45 13.48 -9.86 20.49
CA GLY A 45 12.87 -8.58 20.87
C GLY A 45 13.91 -7.47 20.93
N ILE A 46 13.65 -6.33 20.29
CA ILE A 46 14.42 -5.09 20.43
C ILE A 46 13.50 -4.05 21.08
N GLY A 47 13.88 -3.58 22.27
CA GLY A 47 13.03 -2.67 23.07
C GLY A 47 11.82 -3.36 23.73
N THR A 48 11.78 -4.69 23.79
CA THR A 48 10.71 -5.46 24.44
C THR A 48 11.24 -6.77 25.03
N THR A 49 10.65 -7.19 26.14
CA THR A 49 10.89 -8.50 26.79
C THR A 49 9.86 -9.56 26.41
N ALA A 50 8.79 -9.16 25.71
CA ALA A 50 7.68 -10.04 25.32
C ALA A 50 7.44 -9.97 23.79
N PRO A 51 8.38 -10.46 22.97
CA PRO A 51 8.22 -10.43 21.52
C PRO A 51 7.12 -11.39 21.03
N THR A 52 6.19 -10.88 20.21
CA THR A 52 5.04 -11.64 19.68
C THR A 52 5.27 -12.18 18.25
N THR A 53 6.34 -11.76 17.59
CA THR A 53 6.77 -12.17 16.25
C THR A 53 8.25 -12.55 16.29
N LYS A 54 8.72 -13.28 15.26
CA LYS A 54 10.11 -13.77 15.18
C LYS A 54 11.15 -12.66 15.38
N LEU A 55 10.90 -11.52 14.77
CA LEU A 55 11.55 -10.25 15.08
C LEU A 55 10.46 -9.27 15.53
N HIS A 56 10.59 -8.72 16.74
CA HIS A 56 9.70 -7.68 17.26
C HIS A 56 10.56 -6.48 17.68
N VAL A 57 10.46 -5.39 16.93
CA VAL A 57 11.14 -4.13 17.23
C VAL A 57 10.10 -3.14 17.73
N VAL A 58 10.28 -2.64 18.96
CA VAL A 58 9.53 -1.51 19.49
C VAL A 58 10.35 -0.25 19.20
N GLY A 59 10.16 0.31 18.01
CA GLY A 59 10.92 1.46 17.50
C GLY A 59 11.02 1.47 15.98
N ASP A 60 11.93 2.29 15.47
CA ASP A 60 12.14 2.45 14.02
C ASP A 60 13.09 1.38 13.46
N VAL A 61 12.84 0.97 12.22
CA VAL A 61 13.73 0.08 11.44
C VAL A 61 14.18 0.81 10.18
N THR A 62 15.42 1.29 10.18
CA THR A 62 16.03 1.92 9.01
C THR A 62 16.85 0.90 8.22
N CYS A 63 16.49 0.68 6.97
CA CYS A 63 17.21 -0.22 6.05
C CYS A 63 17.14 0.31 4.62
N VAL A 64 18.03 -0.17 3.75
CA VAL A 64 18.07 0.26 2.33
C VAL A 64 16.89 -0.31 1.55
N ALA A 65 16.53 -1.57 1.79
CA ALA A 65 15.42 -2.23 1.12
C ALA A 65 14.87 -3.38 1.96
N VAL A 66 13.55 -3.57 1.89
CA VAL A 66 12.85 -4.73 2.46
C VAL A 66 12.33 -5.59 1.30
N ASN A 67 12.86 -6.80 1.15
CA ASN A 67 12.37 -7.76 0.17
C ASN A 67 11.22 -8.58 0.76
N ILE A 68 9.98 -8.20 0.44
CA ILE A 68 8.78 -8.88 0.93
C ILE A 68 8.50 -10.11 0.05
N THR A 69 8.34 -11.29 0.66
CA THR A 69 8.04 -12.52 -0.07
C THR A 69 6.72 -12.41 -0.83
N SER A 70 6.80 -12.50 -2.16
CA SER A 70 5.65 -12.45 -3.06
C SER A 70 5.79 -13.47 -4.20
N ASP A 71 6.28 -14.66 -3.88
CA ASP A 71 6.37 -15.79 -4.83
C ASP A 71 4.99 -16.43 -5.01
N ARG A 72 4.62 -16.75 -6.26
CA ARG A 72 3.42 -17.53 -6.57
C ARG A 72 3.42 -18.89 -5.88
N ASN A 73 4.58 -19.52 -5.72
CA ASN A 73 4.71 -20.83 -5.07
C ASN A 73 4.58 -20.73 -3.54
N ALA A 74 4.72 -19.54 -2.97
CA ALA A 74 4.49 -19.26 -1.55
C ALA A 74 3.04 -18.85 -1.25
N LYS A 75 2.17 -18.78 -2.28
CA LYS A 75 0.78 -18.35 -2.18
C LYS A 75 -0.15 -19.43 -2.72
N GLU A 76 -1.33 -19.50 -2.15
CA GLU A 76 -2.37 -20.44 -2.56
C GLU A 76 -3.75 -19.78 -2.49
N GLN A 77 -4.80 -20.50 -2.90
CA GLN A 77 -6.19 -20.05 -2.82
C GLN A 77 -6.47 -18.76 -3.61
N PHE A 78 -5.89 -18.64 -4.80
CA PHE A 78 -6.10 -17.49 -5.68
C PHE A 78 -7.57 -17.32 -6.06
N LYS A 79 -8.10 -16.12 -5.84
CA LYS A 79 -9.45 -15.71 -6.28
C LYS A 79 -9.33 -14.43 -7.11
N PRO A 80 -10.04 -14.34 -8.24
CA PRO A 80 -10.11 -13.09 -8.98
C PRO A 80 -10.81 -12.02 -8.14
N VAL A 81 -10.41 -10.77 -8.35
CA VAL A 81 -10.96 -9.59 -7.66
C VAL A 81 -11.63 -8.69 -8.68
N ASN A 82 -12.79 -8.12 -8.34
CA ASN A 82 -13.48 -7.15 -9.17
C ASN A 82 -12.88 -5.75 -8.98
N ALA A 83 -12.23 -5.23 -10.01
CA ALA A 83 -11.52 -3.95 -9.94
C ALA A 83 -12.45 -2.75 -9.72
N ARG A 84 -13.67 -2.76 -10.26
CA ARG A 84 -14.67 -1.71 -10.04
C ARG A 84 -15.16 -1.67 -8.61
N GLU A 85 -15.43 -2.84 -8.03
CA GLU A 85 -15.85 -2.93 -6.62
C GLU A 85 -14.76 -2.39 -5.68
N VAL A 86 -13.50 -2.77 -5.92
CA VAL A 86 -12.37 -2.25 -5.14
C VAL A 86 -12.23 -0.74 -5.31
N LEU A 87 -12.33 -0.21 -6.52
CA LEU A 87 -12.32 1.24 -6.76
C LEU A 87 -13.42 1.95 -5.97
N GLU A 88 -14.64 1.42 -5.97
CA GLU A 88 -15.76 2.00 -5.24
C GLU A 88 -15.53 2.00 -3.72
N LYS A 89 -14.95 0.93 -3.19
CA LYS A 89 -14.54 0.85 -1.78
C LYS A 89 -13.43 1.86 -1.45
N VAL A 90 -12.39 1.95 -2.29
CA VAL A 90 -11.31 2.94 -2.12
C VAL A 90 -11.86 4.38 -2.16
N ALA A 91 -12.79 4.68 -3.06
CA ALA A 91 -13.40 6.00 -3.16
C ALA A 91 -14.23 6.40 -1.92
N ARG A 92 -14.71 5.42 -1.14
CA ARG A 92 -15.47 5.65 0.11
C ARG A 92 -14.61 5.53 1.36
N LEU A 93 -13.36 5.06 1.24
CA LEU A 93 -12.49 4.82 2.37
C LEU A 93 -12.10 6.16 3.03
N PRO A 94 -12.31 6.33 4.34
CA PRO A 94 -11.87 7.52 5.04
C PRO A 94 -10.34 7.68 4.98
N ILE A 95 -9.88 8.82 4.48
CA ILE A 95 -8.46 9.20 4.50
C ILE A 95 -8.32 10.41 5.40
N SER A 96 -7.44 10.30 6.40
CA SER A 96 -7.19 11.36 7.38
C SER A 96 -5.70 11.66 7.46
N GLU A 97 -5.41 12.88 7.91
CA GLU A 97 -4.08 13.23 8.37
C GLU A 97 -3.95 12.96 9.87
N TRP A 98 -2.83 12.38 10.29
CA TRP A 98 -2.63 11.93 11.66
C TRP A 98 -1.14 11.98 12.06
N GLN A 99 -0.87 11.81 13.35
CA GLN A 99 0.49 11.70 13.90
C GLN A 99 0.56 10.55 14.90
N TYR A 100 1.72 9.89 15.00
CA TYR A 100 1.93 8.91 16.07
C TYR A 100 2.19 9.63 17.40
N LYS A 101 1.61 9.10 18.48
CA LYS A 101 1.83 9.62 19.85
C LYS A 101 3.31 9.61 20.27
N SER A 102 4.11 8.70 19.71
CA SER A 102 5.53 8.52 20.02
C SER A 102 6.49 9.24 19.08
N GLN A 103 6.02 9.87 17.98
CA GLN A 103 6.87 10.49 16.95
C GLN A 103 6.79 12.02 16.92
N GLY A 104 6.28 12.65 18.00
CA GLY A 104 6.18 14.10 18.08
C GLY A 104 5.32 14.70 16.97
N ASP A 105 5.90 15.62 16.20
CA ASP A 105 5.22 16.41 15.17
C ASP A 105 5.24 15.78 13.76
N ALA A 106 5.70 14.53 13.62
CA ALA A 106 5.69 13.84 12.34
C ALA A 106 4.25 13.55 11.88
N ARG A 107 3.82 14.20 10.78
CA ARG A 107 2.50 14.07 10.18
C ARG A 107 2.52 13.02 9.07
N HIS A 108 1.42 12.27 8.98
CA HIS A 108 1.22 11.16 8.05
C HIS A 108 -0.19 11.26 7.45
N ILE A 109 -0.37 10.70 6.25
CA ILE A 109 -1.69 10.60 5.59
C ILE A 109 -2.00 9.14 5.31
N GLY A 110 -3.23 8.72 5.62
CA GLY A 110 -3.68 7.37 5.29
C GLY A 110 -4.98 6.99 5.98
N PRO A 111 -5.52 5.81 5.64
CA PRO A 111 -6.66 5.24 6.35
C PRO A 111 -6.23 4.64 7.68
N MET A 112 -7.22 4.46 8.57
CA MET A 112 -7.04 3.70 9.80
C MET A 112 -7.18 2.21 9.48
N ALA A 113 -6.42 1.36 10.16
CA ALA A 113 -6.39 -0.08 9.90
C ALA A 113 -7.76 -0.76 10.12
N GLN A 114 -8.56 -0.24 11.06
CA GLN A 114 -9.91 -0.70 11.33
C GLN A 114 -10.84 -0.46 10.13
N ASP A 115 -10.86 0.76 9.60
CA ASP A 115 -11.69 1.13 8.44
C ASP A 115 -11.25 0.37 7.18
N PHE A 116 -9.93 0.22 6.99
CA PHE A 116 -9.37 -0.56 5.89
C PHE A 116 -9.82 -2.03 5.97
N ARG A 117 -9.74 -2.63 7.17
CA ARG A 117 -10.17 -4.00 7.38
C ARG A 117 -11.67 -4.17 7.23
N GLU A 118 -12.48 -3.21 7.68
CA GLU A 118 -13.92 -3.23 7.47
C GLU A 118 -14.27 -3.20 5.98
N ALA A 119 -13.58 -2.37 5.19
CA ALA A 119 -13.82 -2.24 3.75
C ALA A 119 -13.38 -3.47 2.94
N PHE A 120 -12.22 -4.07 3.26
CA PHE A 120 -11.57 -5.08 2.41
C PHE A 120 -11.44 -6.48 3.03
N ALA A 121 -11.60 -6.60 4.35
CA ALA A 121 -11.37 -7.84 5.11
C ALA A 121 -9.98 -8.46 4.89
N LEU A 122 -8.96 -7.63 4.64
CA LEU A 122 -7.57 -8.03 4.46
C LEU A 122 -6.75 -7.83 5.75
N GLY A 123 -5.56 -8.42 5.78
CA GLY A 123 -4.64 -8.33 6.91
C GLY A 123 -4.91 -9.34 8.04
N ARG A 124 -3.91 -9.49 8.92
CA ARG A 124 -3.95 -10.44 10.05
C ARG A 124 -4.74 -9.95 11.25
N ASP A 125 -4.83 -8.63 11.43
CA ASP A 125 -5.44 -7.95 12.58
C ASP A 125 -5.99 -6.58 12.14
N ASP A 126 -6.65 -5.87 13.05
CA ASP A 126 -7.25 -4.55 12.82
C ASP A 126 -6.33 -3.37 13.17
N LYS A 127 -5.03 -3.62 13.40
CA LYS A 127 -4.06 -2.62 13.86
C LYS A 127 -2.95 -2.36 12.84
N HIS A 128 -2.84 -3.19 11.82
CA HIS A 128 -1.78 -3.09 10.81
C HIS A 128 -2.36 -3.16 9.41
N ILE A 129 -1.88 -2.29 8.55
CA ILE A 129 -2.03 -2.41 7.11
C ILE A 129 -0.65 -2.83 6.58
N THR A 130 -0.57 -3.99 5.93
CA THR A 130 0.68 -4.41 5.28
C THR A 130 0.86 -3.64 3.98
N SER A 131 2.09 -3.34 3.58
CA SER A 131 2.34 -2.72 2.27
C SER A 131 1.83 -3.58 1.13
N VAL A 132 1.91 -4.92 1.24
CA VAL A 132 1.39 -5.85 0.22
C VAL A 132 -0.11 -5.67 0.02
N ASP A 133 -0.89 -5.55 1.10
CA ASP A 133 -2.33 -5.36 1.01
C ASP A 133 -2.68 -3.95 0.48
N ALA A 134 -2.00 -2.91 0.98
CA ALA A 134 -2.20 -1.53 0.53
C ALA A 134 -1.88 -1.36 -0.97
N ASP A 135 -0.74 -1.89 -1.42
CA ASP A 135 -0.29 -1.84 -2.81
C ASP A 135 -1.22 -2.66 -3.72
N GLY A 136 -1.66 -3.83 -3.26
CA GLY A 136 -2.63 -4.65 -3.97
C GLY A 136 -3.95 -3.91 -4.20
N VAL A 137 -4.52 -3.30 -3.15
CA VAL A 137 -5.73 -2.49 -3.24
C VAL A 137 -5.52 -1.29 -4.17
N ALA A 138 -4.39 -0.58 -4.06
CA ALA A 138 -4.09 0.57 -4.89
C ALA A 138 -3.99 0.20 -6.38
N LEU A 139 -3.25 -0.87 -6.72
CA LEU A 139 -3.12 -1.34 -8.10
C LEU A 139 -4.45 -1.80 -8.68
N THR A 140 -5.26 -2.53 -7.91
CA THR A 140 -6.59 -2.95 -8.36
C THR A 140 -7.54 -1.76 -8.54
N ALA A 141 -7.48 -0.75 -7.67
CA ALA A 141 -8.25 0.48 -7.85
C ALA A 141 -7.83 1.26 -9.11
N ILE A 142 -6.53 1.30 -9.42
CA ILE A 142 -6.02 1.89 -10.67
C ILE A 142 -6.58 1.16 -11.89
N GLN A 143 -6.61 -0.18 -11.88
CA GLN A 143 -7.25 -0.97 -12.94
C GLN A 143 -8.73 -0.61 -13.09
N GLY A 144 -9.47 -0.57 -11.98
CA GLY A 144 -10.89 -0.21 -11.99
C GLY A 144 -11.13 1.22 -12.49
N LEU A 145 -10.21 2.15 -12.21
CA LEU A 145 -10.29 3.53 -12.69
C LEU A 145 -10.04 3.59 -14.19
N SER A 146 -9.04 2.84 -14.70
CA SER A 146 -8.77 2.71 -16.13
C SER A 146 -9.99 2.20 -16.88
N GLU A 147 -10.60 1.12 -16.38
CA GLU A 147 -11.83 0.57 -16.96
C GLU A 147 -12.96 1.62 -16.99
N LYS A 148 -13.12 2.41 -15.91
CA LYS A 148 -14.16 3.46 -15.81
C LYS A 148 -13.94 4.56 -16.83
N LEU A 149 -12.71 4.99 -16.99
CA LEU A 149 -12.34 6.04 -17.93
C LEU A 149 -12.59 5.59 -19.37
N GLU A 150 -12.18 4.38 -19.73
CA GLU A 150 -12.41 3.84 -21.07
C GLU A 150 -13.90 3.70 -21.41
N GLU A 151 -14.71 3.26 -20.46
CA GLU A 151 -16.16 3.18 -20.62
C GLU A 151 -16.78 4.56 -20.86
N GLN A 152 -16.39 5.56 -20.07
CA GLN A 152 -16.87 6.93 -20.23
C GLN A 152 -16.40 7.57 -21.53
N LEU A 153 -15.19 7.26 -22.00
CA LEU A 153 -14.69 7.73 -23.29
C LEU A 153 -15.52 7.16 -24.44
N ARG A 154 -15.77 5.85 -24.44
CA ARG A 154 -16.63 5.20 -25.45
C ARG A 154 -18.05 5.78 -25.46
N ASP A 155 -18.63 6.07 -24.29
CA ASP A 155 -19.95 6.70 -24.21
C ASP A 155 -19.95 8.13 -24.80
N LYS A 156 -18.91 8.92 -24.47
CA LYS A 156 -18.76 10.28 -25.01
C LYS A 156 -18.57 10.27 -26.53
N ASP A 157 -17.76 9.37 -27.07
CA ASP A 157 -17.55 9.26 -28.52
C ASP A 157 -18.84 8.89 -29.25
N ARG A 158 -19.64 7.98 -28.69
CA ARG A 158 -20.97 7.66 -29.24
C ARG A 158 -21.88 8.89 -29.27
N ARG A 159 -21.93 9.66 -28.19
CA ARG A 159 -22.75 10.88 -28.11
C ARG A 159 -22.28 11.95 -29.09
N ILE A 160 -20.97 12.07 -29.31
CA ILE A 160 -20.40 12.97 -30.31
C ILE A 160 -20.90 12.57 -31.70
N LEU A 161 -20.81 11.29 -32.07
CA LEU A 161 -21.31 10.79 -33.36
C LEU A 161 -22.82 11.03 -33.54
N GLU A 162 -23.61 10.82 -32.49
CA GLU A 162 -25.05 11.12 -32.50
C GLU A 162 -25.32 12.61 -32.72
N PHE A 163 -24.62 13.49 -32.00
CA PHE A 163 -24.76 14.94 -32.18
C PHE A 163 -24.32 15.40 -33.56
N GLU A 164 -23.21 14.89 -34.08
CA GLU A 164 -22.74 15.17 -35.44
C GLU A 164 -23.78 14.76 -36.48
N ARG A 165 -24.42 13.61 -36.30
CA ARG A 165 -25.50 13.15 -37.17
C ARG A 165 -26.72 14.06 -37.10
N SER A 166 -27.18 14.44 -35.90
CA SER A 166 -28.30 15.37 -35.74
C SER A 166 -28.01 16.75 -36.35
N MET A 167 -26.78 17.25 -36.23
CA MET A 167 -26.35 18.49 -36.88
C MET A 167 -26.38 18.38 -38.41
N ALA A 168 -25.91 17.26 -38.97
CA ALA A 168 -25.94 17.01 -40.41
C ALA A 168 -27.39 16.94 -40.93
N GLU A 169 -28.28 16.25 -40.21
CA GLU A 169 -29.70 16.14 -40.55
C GLU A 169 -30.41 17.50 -40.48
N MET A 170 -30.17 18.30 -39.43
CA MET A 170 -30.71 19.65 -39.29
C MET A 170 -30.23 20.57 -40.42
N LYS A 171 -28.93 20.53 -40.74
CA LYS A 171 -28.35 21.30 -41.85
C LYS A 171 -29.00 20.93 -43.19
N ALA A 172 -29.20 19.64 -43.44
CA ALA A 172 -29.88 19.16 -44.65
C ALA A 172 -31.35 19.62 -44.71
N LEU A 173 -32.06 19.65 -43.58
CA LEU A 173 -33.43 20.15 -43.51
C LEU A 173 -33.50 21.65 -43.82
N LEU A 174 -32.61 22.46 -43.24
CA LEU A 174 -32.52 23.89 -43.51
C LEU A 174 -32.26 24.17 -45.00
N GLN A 175 -31.36 23.40 -45.63
CA GLN A 175 -31.10 23.51 -47.07
C GLN A 175 -32.32 23.17 -47.93
N ARG A 176 -33.13 22.18 -47.52
CA ARG A 176 -34.37 21.84 -48.23
C ARG A 176 -35.43 22.92 -48.10
N VAL A 177 -35.62 23.45 -46.89
CA VAL A 177 -36.59 24.53 -46.64
C VAL A 177 -36.20 25.80 -47.39
N SER A 178 -34.91 26.17 -47.40
CA SER A 178 -34.45 27.34 -48.14
C SER A 178 -34.63 27.18 -49.66
N ALA A 179 -34.33 26.00 -50.22
CA ALA A 179 -34.55 25.71 -51.64
C ALA A 179 -36.04 25.80 -52.03
N ALA A 180 -36.93 25.19 -51.23
CA ALA A 180 -38.38 25.25 -51.47
C ALA A 180 -38.93 26.68 -51.36
N SER A 181 -38.39 27.49 -50.43
CA SER A 181 -38.77 28.90 -50.32
C SER A 181 -38.32 29.75 -51.51
N GLN A 182 -37.21 29.42 -52.17
CA GLN A 182 -36.74 30.15 -53.35
C GLN A 182 -37.56 29.81 -54.60
N GLU A 183 -37.97 28.56 -54.77
CA GLU A 183 -38.83 28.13 -55.89
C GLU A 183 -40.26 28.69 -55.81
N GLY A 184 -40.80 28.88 -54.60
CA GLY A 184 -42.11 29.47 -54.38
C GLY A 184 -42.21 30.98 -54.66
N VAL A 185 -41.08 31.69 -54.75
CA VAL A 185 -41.03 33.14 -55.05
C VAL A 185 -40.85 33.41 -56.56
N ALA A 186 -40.46 32.41 -57.34
CA ALA A 186 -40.20 32.53 -58.78
C ALA A 186 -41.40 32.15 -59.68
N LYS A 187 -42.54 31.78 -59.08
CA LYS A 187 -43.83 31.55 -59.76
C LYS A 187 -44.82 32.66 -59.44
#